data_AF-A0A6Y3DK18-F1
#
_entry.id   AF-A0A6Y3DK18-F1
#
_cell.length_a   1.000
_cell.length_b   1.000
_cell.length_c   1.000
_cell.angle_alpha   90.00
_cell.angle_beta   90.00
_cell.angle_gamma   90.00
#
_symmetry.space_group_name_H-M   'P 1'
#
loop_
_entity.id
_entity.type
_entity.pdbx_description
1 polymer ?
#
loop_
_entity_poly.entity_id
_entity_poly.type
_entity_poly.pdbx_seq_one_letter_code
_entity_poly.pdbx_strand_id
1 'polypeptide(L)'
;MEIKFLSLCILAGVLFVSQVNASANNGKDDVKYAALTQKDLDALPVEKRASVLDELGFIHEYGLSVPMNRERALQYYKQACELGGNYGCYNVKYAYQYG
;
A
#
# COMPACT_ATOMS: atom_id res chain seq x y z
N MET A 1 -56.00 29.60 16.09
CA MET A 1 -55.81 28.19 16.46
C MET A 1 -55.51 27.45 15.17
N GLU A 2 -54.32 26.94 14.87
CA GLU A 2 -53.20 26.52 15.71
C GLU A 2 -51.92 26.73 14.89
N ILE A 3 -50.94 27.36 15.52
CA ILE A 3 -49.56 27.43 15.05
C ILE A 3 -48.92 26.09 15.41
N LYS A 4 -48.60 25.24 14.43
CA LYS A 4 -47.75 24.05 14.63
C LYS A 4 -46.30 24.40 14.30
N PHE A 5 -45.64 25.07 15.23
CA PHE A 5 -44.19 24.96 15.38
C PHE A 5 -43.86 23.57 15.94
N LEU A 6 -42.60 23.15 15.77
CA LEU A 6 -41.92 22.05 16.47
C LEU A 6 -42.10 20.64 15.86
N SER A 7 -41.14 20.24 15.01
CA SER A 7 -40.29 19.06 15.23
C SER A 7 -39.52 18.75 13.93
N LEU A 8 -38.29 19.25 13.79
CA LEU A 8 -37.07 18.45 14.00
C LEU A 8 -36.83 17.39 12.92
N CYS A 9 -36.41 17.82 11.72
CA CYS A 9 -35.65 16.98 10.79
C CYS A 9 -34.48 17.79 10.21
N ILE A 10 -33.70 18.43 11.09
CA ILE A 10 -32.30 18.71 10.79
C ILE A 10 -31.60 17.36 10.83
N LEU A 11 -31.40 16.73 9.68
CA LEU A 11 -30.37 15.71 9.44
C LEU A 11 -30.19 15.53 7.92
N ALA A 12 -30.19 16.65 7.18
CA ALA A 12 -29.64 16.73 5.84
C ALA A 12 -28.29 17.45 5.96
N GLY A 13 -27.22 16.71 6.21
CA GLY A 13 -25.92 17.31 6.46
C GLY A 13 -24.82 16.27 6.59
N VAL A 14 -24.17 16.01 5.46
CA VAL A 14 -22.88 15.31 5.34
C VAL A 14 -22.93 13.79 5.46
N LEU A 15 -23.48 13.19 4.39
CA LEU A 15 -22.95 11.94 3.86
C LEU A 15 -21.53 12.20 3.33
N PHE A 16 -20.51 12.06 4.18
CA PHE A 16 -19.13 11.83 3.75
C PHE A 16 -18.32 11.26 4.92
N VAL A 17 -18.84 10.18 5.54
CA VAL A 17 -17.92 9.22 6.13
C VAL A 17 -17.29 8.51 4.94
N SER A 18 -16.03 8.85 4.70
CA SER A 18 -15.14 8.22 3.75
C SER A 18 -15.38 6.71 3.75
N GLN A 19 -15.78 6.17 2.60
CA GLN A 19 -15.63 4.75 2.39
C GLN A 19 -14.13 4.46 2.54
N VAL A 20 -13.77 3.83 3.64
CA VAL A 20 -12.59 2.98 3.69
C VAL A 20 -12.87 1.87 2.68
N ASN A 21 -12.52 2.13 1.43
CA ASN A 21 -12.37 1.07 0.44
C ASN A 21 -11.20 0.23 0.95
N ALA A 22 -11.53 -0.83 1.69
CA ALA A 22 -10.63 -1.95 1.86
C ALA A 22 -10.29 -2.41 0.44
N SER A 23 -9.10 -2.02 -0.04
CA SER A 23 -8.55 -2.58 -1.27
C SER A 23 -8.41 -4.07 -1.00
N ALA A 24 -9.28 -4.85 -1.64
CA ALA A 24 -9.21 -6.29 -1.63
C ALA A 24 -7.84 -6.69 -2.17
N ASN A 25 -6.95 -7.08 -1.26
CA ASN A 25 -5.72 -7.79 -1.59
C ASN A 25 -6.11 -9.20 -2.04
N ASN A 26 -6.58 -9.29 -3.29
CA ASN A 26 -6.62 -10.55 -4.00
C ASN A 26 -5.17 -10.96 -4.24
N GLY A 27 -4.66 -11.90 -3.44
CA GLY A 27 -3.34 -12.53 -3.55
C GLY A 27 -3.18 -13.36 -4.83
N LYS A 28 -3.39 -12.72 -5.98
CA LYS A 28 -3.31 -13.30 -7.33
C LYS A 28 -2.36 -12.51 -8.25
N ASP A 29 -1.84 -11.38 -7.76
CA ASP A 29 -0.96 -10.46 -8.50
C ASP A 29 0.51 -10.54 -8.04
N ASP A 30 0.80 -11.25 -6.94
CA ASP A 30 2.13 -11.48 -6.35
C ASP A 30 3.14 -12.04 -7.36
N VAL A 31 2.72 -12.97 -8.22
CA VAL A 31 3.61 -13.54 -9.25
C VAL A 31 3.89 -12.57 -10.41
N LYS A 32 3.06 -11.53 -10.62
CA LYS A 32 3.21 -10.61 -11.76
C LYS A 32 4.40 -9.66 -11.60
N TYR A 33 4.76 -9.31 -10.37
CA TYR A 33 5.71 -8.23 -10.12
C TYR A 33 7.17 -8.65 -10.24
N ALA A 34 7.48 -9.94 -10.09
CA ALA A 34 8.85 -10.48 -10.15
C ALA A 34 9.63 -10.17 -11.44
N ALA A 35 8.92 -9.86 -12.54
CA ALA A 35 9.51 -9.56 -13.84
C ALA A 35 9.52 -8.06 -14.20
N LEU A 36 9.11 -7.16 -13.31
CA LEU A 36 9.06 -5.72 -13.62
C LEU A 36 10.44 -5.09 -13.77
N THR A 37 10.55 -4.19 -14.75
CA THR A 37 11.75 -3.36 -14.94
C THR A 37 11.62 -2.01 -14.24
N GLN A 38 12.73 -1.29 -14.06
CA GLN A 38 12.71 0.06 -13.50
C GLN A 38 11.82 1.01 -14.32
N LYS A 39 11.83 0.86 -15.64
CA LYS A 39 10.97 1.65 -16.53
C LYS A 39 9.48 1.41 -16.25
N ASP A 40 9.11 0.16 -15.95
CA ASP A 40 7.73 -0.17 -15.62
C ASP A 40 7.32 0.42 -14.27
N LEU A 41 8.22 0.38 -13.28
CA LEU A 41 8.02 1.04 -11.99
C LEU A 41 7.84 2.55 -12.17
N ASP A 42 8.65 3.17 -13.02
CA ASP A 42 8.61 4.62 -13.27
C ASP A 42 7.33 5.09 -13.98
N ALA A 43 6.67 4.19 -14.71
CA ALA A 43 5.37 4.45 -15.34
C ALA A 43 4.19 4.40 -14.34
N LEU A 44 4.39 3.84 -13.13
CA LEU A 44 3.34 3.75 -12.11
C LEU A 44 3.18 5.07 -11.35
N PRO A 45 1.95 5.44 -10.94
CA PRO A 45 1.73 6.47 -9.93
C PRO A 45 2.52 6.17 -8.65
N VAL A 46 3.03 7.22 -7.97
CA VAL A 46 3.91 7.10 -6.79
C VAL A 46 3.31 6.19 -5.71
N GLU A 47 2.03 6.38 -5.37
CA GLU A 47 1.33 5.56 -4.37
C GLU A 47 1.35 4.06 -4.75
N LYS A 48 1.01 3.75 -6.01
CA LYS A 48 1.00 2.37 -6.50
C LYS A 48 2.42 1.79 -6.59
N ARG A 49 3.41 2.62 -6.94
CA ARG A 49 4.81 2.23 -7.06
C ARG A 49 5.37 1.78 -5.71
N ALA A 50 5.04 2.48 -4.63
CA ALA A 50 5.45 2.10 -3.28
C ALA A 50 4.95 0.69 -2.91
N SER A 51 3.67 0.39 -3.14
CA SER A 51 3.11 -0.95 -2.87
C SER A 51 3.73 -2.04 -3.75
N VAL A 52 4.05 -1.74 -5.01
CA VAL A 52 4.72 -2.71 -5.90
C VAL A 52 6.15 -2.98 -5.44
N LEU A 53 6.87 -1.97 -4.97
CA LEU A 53 8.21 -2.12 -4.40
C LEU A 53 8.17 -2.93 -3.10
N ASP A 54 7.16 -2.73 -2.26
CA ASP A 54 6.93 -3.56 -1.06
C ASP A 54 6.76 -5.04 -1.42
N GLU A 55 5.93 -5.33 -2.43
CA GLU A 55 5.70 -6.70 -2.92
C GLU A 55 6.98 -7.31 -3.53
N LEU A 56 7.73 -6.53 -4.32
CA LEU A 56 9.02 -6.96 -4.86
C LEU A 56 10.03 -7.29 -3.75
N GLY A 57 10.04 -6.49 -2.68
CA GLY A 57 10.82 -6.76 -1.48
C GLY A 57 10.45 -8.11 -0.87
N PHE A 58 9.17 -8.34 -0.65
CA PHE A 58 8.62 -9.58 -0.08
C PHE A 58 8.96 -10.82 -0.93
N ILE A 59 8.75 -10.72 -2.24
CA ILE A 59 9.09 -11.76 -3.22
C ILE A 59 10.56 -12.18 -3.12
N HIS A 60 11.48 -11.22 -3.02
CA HIS A 60 12.91 -11.52 -2.92
C HIS A 60 13.32 -11.98 -1.52
N GLU A 61 12.66 -11.49 -0.47
CA GLU A 61 12.95 -11.88 0.91
C GLU A 61 12.62 -13.35 1.17
N TYR A 62 11.52 -13.84 0.60
CA TYR A 62 11.05 -15.22 0.77
C TYR A 62 11.36 -16.14 -0.42
N GLY A 63 11.89 -15.59 -1.51
CA GLY A 63 12.20 -16.36 -2.71
C GLY A 63 10.95 -16.89 -3.43
N LEU A 64 9.90 -16.08 -3.51
CA LEU A 64 8.67 -16.44 -4.22
C LEU A 64 8.90 -16.23 -5.71
N SER A 65 8.82 -17.28 -6.54
CA SER A 65 9.04 -17.23 -8.01
C SER A 65 10.44 -16.77 -8.48
N VAL A 66 11.29 -16.25 -7.57
CA VAL A 66 12.69 -15.87 -7.79
C VAL A 66 13.56 -16.44 -6.68
N PRO A 67 14.89 -16.60 -6.86
CA PRO A 67 15.77 -16.99 -5.77
C PRO A 67 15.71 -15.98 -4.61
N MET A 68 15.75 -16.49 -3.37
CA MET A 68 15.83 -15.66 -2.18
C MET A 68 17.06 -14.74 -2.23
N ASN A 69 16.85 -13.45 -2.01
CA ASN A 69 17.89 -12.43 -1.97
C ASN A 69 17.49 -11.28 -1.02
N ARG A 70 17.97 -11.35 0.22
CA ARG A 70 17.65 -10.36 1.26
C ARG A 70 18.24 -8.97 1.00
N GLU A 71 19.41 -8.88 0.36
CA GLU A 71 20.01 -7.58 0.01
C GLU A 71 19.14 -6.85 -1.00
N ARG A 72 18.68 -7.58 -2.02
CA ARG A 72 17.78 -7.03 -3.04
C ARG A 72 16.40 -6.70 -2.48
N ALA A 73 15.88 -7.52 -1.57
CA ALA A 73 14.65 -7.21 -0.85
C ALA A 73 14.76 -5.88 -0.09
N LEU A 74 15.85 -5.69 0.66
CA LEU A 74 16.09 -4.46 1.40
C LEU A 74 16.20 -3.23 0.48
N GLN A 75 16.78 -3.37 -0.72
CA GLN A 75 16.83 -2.28 -1.70
C GLN A 75 15.43 -1.87 -2.17
N TYR A 76 14.53 -2.82 -2.41
CA TYR A 76 13.15 -2.49 -2.78
C TYR A 76 12.39 -1.85 -1.62
N TYR A 77 12.54 -2.35 -0.40
CA TYR A 77 11.92 -1.74 0.79
C TYR A 77 12.42 -0.31 1.05
N LYS A 78 13.71 -0.02 0.80
CA LYS A 78 14.24 1.35 0.87
C LYS A 78 13.57 2.28 -0.13
N GLN A 79 13.46 1.85 -1.39
CA GLN A 79 12.77 2.64 -2.41
C GLN A 79 11.29 2.85 -2.06
N ALA A 80 10.60 1.80 -1.57
CA ALA A 80 9.22 1.95 -1.12
C ALA A 80 9.10 2.97 0.02
N CYS A 81 10.03 2.95 0.99
CA CYS A 81 10.08 3.90 2.09
C CYS A 81 10.33 5.34 1.61
N GLU A 82 11.24 5.54 0.65
CA GLU A 82 11.52 6.84 0.04
C GLU A 82 10.28 7.44 -0.66
N LEU A 83 9.37 6.60 -1.13
CA LEU A 83 8.08 7.01 -1.71
C LEU A 83 6.96 7.18 -0.66
N GLY A 84 7.26 7.04 0.63
CA GLY A 84 6.29 7.15 1.73
C GLY A 84 5.55 5.86 2.07
N GLY A 85 5.99 4.70 1.55
CA GLY A 85 5.43 3.39 1.85
C GLY A 85 5.74 2.93 3.27
N ASN A 86 4.70 2.78 4.10
CA ASN A 86 4.85 2.40 5.51
C ASN A 86 5.45 0.99 5.69
N TYR A 87 5.08 0.04 4.83
CA TYR A 87 5.55 -1.35 4.92
C TYR A 87 7.05 -1.43 4.62
N GLY A 88 7.51 -0.79 3.55
CA GLY A 88 8.93 -0.66 3.23
C GLY A 88 9.72 0.00 4.35
N CYS A 89 9.25 1.12 4.92
CA CYS A 89 9.93 1.75 6.05
C CYS A 89 10.02 0.85 7.28
N TYR A 90 8.95 0.10 7.59
CA TYR A 90 8.95 -0.87 8.68
C TYR A 90 10.01 -1.96 8.44
N ASN A 91 10.05 -2.56 7.25
CA ASN A 91 11.01 -3.61 6.94
C ASN A 91 12.46 -3.12 6.90
N VAL A 92 12.71 -1.90 6.42
CA VAL A 92 14.05 -1.28 6.49
C VAL A 92 14.48 -1.11 7.94
N LYS A 93 13.61 -0.58 8.80
CA LYS A 93 13.89 -0.44 10.22
C LYS A 93 14.13 -1.80 10.87
N TYR A 94 13.29 -2.79 10.59
CA TYR A 94 13.44 -4.14 11.11
C TYR A 94 14.78 -4.75 10.70
N ALA A 95 15.15 -4.64 9.41
CA ALA A 95 16.42 -5.13 8.90
C ALA A 95 17.62 -4.45 9.57
N TYR A 96 17.56 -3.15 9.87
CA TYR A 96 18.63 -2.48 10.62
C TYR A 96 18.66 -2.80 12.12
N GLN A 97 17.55 -3.22 12.70
CA GLN A 97 17.47 -3.56 14.13
C GLN A 97 17.92 -5.00 14.41
N TYR A 98 17.67 -5.92 13.47
CA TYR A 98 17.83 -7.36 13.68
C TYR A 98 18.67 -8.08 12.63
N GLY A 99 19.13 -7.37 11.59
CA GLY A 99 19.95 -7.90 10.50
C GLY A 99 21.44 -7.91 10.77
#